data_AF-A0AA47NNT0-F1
#
_entry.id   AF-A0AA47NNT0-F1
#
_cell.length_a   1.000
_cell.length_b   1.000
_cell.length_c   1.000
_cell.angle_alpha   90.00
_cell.angle_beta   90.00
_cell.angle_gamma   90.00
#
_symmetry.space_group_name_H-M   'P 1'
#
loop_
_entity.id
_entity.type
_entity.pdbx_description
1 polymer ?
#
loop_
_entity_poly.entity_id
_entity_poly.type
_entity_poly.pdbx_seq_one_letter_code
_entity_poly.pdbx_strand_id
1 'polypeptide(L)'
;MCKLNCSDLSFSAQCNTAAVQDEWRQLKVLVSQNLRDKTYTGLWQMLLTKDPYKQEYKNILELVKIMLVLPISAAQCERGFSAQNRIKNSTRSSLAVSTTEDLVWISLEGPSVEEFDPTPAVDRWLTSKRARRPDYKSCWDDILCV
;
A
#
# COMPACT_ATOMS: atom_id res chain seq x y z
N MET A 1 -0.58 -1.38 -11.83
CA MET A 1 0.24 -2.02 -10.78
C MET A 1 -0.74 -2.72 -9.84
N CYS A 2 -0.74 -4.05 -9.76
CA CYS A 2 -1.62 -4.75 -8.81
C CYS A 2 -1.16 -4.33 -7.41
N LYS A 3 -2.01 -3.59 -6.67
CA LYS A 3 -1.76 -3.23 -5.28
C LYS A 3 -1.88 -4.50 -4.44
N LEU A 4 -0.81 -5.28 -4.38
CA LEU A 4 -0.64 -6.30 -3.35
C LEU A 4 -0.45 -5.55 -2.04
N ASN A 5 -1.42 -5.62 -1.14
CA ASN A 5 -1.32 -4.96 0.15
C ASN A 5 -0.46 -5.82 1.08
N CYS A 6 0.22 -5.19 2.05
CA CYS A 6 1.01 -5.92 3.05
C CYS A 6 0.17 -6.93 3.86
N SER A 7 -1.15 -6.72 3.94
CA SER A 7 -2.11 -7.66 4.56
C SER A 7 -2.32 -8.94 3.76
N ASP A 8 -1.98 -8.96 2.46
CA ASP A 8 -2.11 -10.14 1.60
C ASP A 8 -0.92 -11.11 1.77
N LEU A 9 0.14 -10.71 2.48
CA LEU A 9 1.27 -11.56 2.90
C LEU A 9 0.94 -12.40 4.14
N SER A 10 -0.23 -13.04 4.16
CA SER A 10 -0.52 -14.07 5.17
C SER A 10 0.32 -15.32 4.89
N PHE A 11 1.48 -15.39 5.57
CA PHE A 11 2.44 -16.49 5.43
C PHE A 11 1.81 -17.79 5.99
N SER A 12 1.17 -18.58 5.15
CA SER A 12 0.84 -19.96 5.50
C SER A 12 2.13 -20.78 5.40
N ALA A 13 2.76 -21.02 6.55
CA ALA A 13 4.12 -21.55 6.69
C ALA A 13 4.27 -23.06 6.33
N GLN A 14 3.79 -23.49 5.17
CA GLN A 14 4.08 -24.80 4.58
C GLN A 14 4.52 -24.66 3.12
N CYS A 15 5.62 -23.95 2.89
CA CYS A 15 6.28 -23.95 1.59
C CYS A 15 7.18 -25.19 1.46
N ASN A 16 6.86 -26.07 0.51
CA ASN A 16 7.67 -27.24 0.21
C ASN A 16 8.82 -26.84 -0.73
N THR A 17 10.00 -26.56 -0.17
CA THR A 17 11.18 -26.13 -0.91
C THR A 17 11.66 -27.14 -1.95
N ALA A 18 11.42 -28.44 -1.75
CA ALA A 18 11.80 -29.47 -2.71
C ALA A 18 10.96 -29.39 -4.00
N ALA A 19 9.69 -28.97 -3.91
CA ALA A 19 8.79 -28.84 -5.05
C ALA A 19 9.00 -27.54 -5.85
N VAL A 20 9.56 -26.48 -5.22
CA VAL A 20 9.72 -25.15 -5.82
C VAL A 20 10.48 -25.18 -7.15
N GLN A 21 11.56 -25.98 -7.24
CA GLN A 21 12.36 -26.03 -8.46
C GLN A 21 11.60 -26.63 -9.65
N ASP A 22 10.80 -27.65 -9.40
CA ASP A 22 10.01 -28.32 -10.43
C ASP A 22 8.80 -27.49 -10.83
N GLU A 23 8.11 -26.88 -9.86
CA GLU A 23 7.06 -25.90 -10.11
C GLU A 23 7.59 -24.73 -10.96
N TRP A 24 8.77 -24.20 -10.65
CA TRP A 24 9.38 -23.12 -11.43
C TRP A 24 9.71 -23.54 -12.87
N ARG A 25 10.24 -24.75 -13.07
CA ARG A 25 10.49 -25.29 -14.41
C ARG A 25 9.21 -25.38 -15.22
N GLN A 26 8.14 -25.94 -14.64
CA GLN A 26 6.84 -26.08 -15.29
C GLN A 26 6.19 -24.73 -15.57
N LEU A 27 6.26 -23.80 -14.61
CA LEU A 27 5.72 -22.44 -14.77
C LEU A 27 6.39 -21.69 -15.92
N LYS A 28 7.71 -21.80 -16.07
CA LYS A 28 8.43 -21.20 -17.21
C LYS A 28 7.93 -21.75 -18.55
N VAL A 29 7.74 -23.07 -18.63
CA VAL A 29 7.21 -23.71 -19.84
C VAL A 29 5.80 -23.20 -20.12
N LEU A 30 4.91 -23.20 -19.13
CA LEU A 30 3.54 -22.70 -19.23
C LEU A 30 3.51 -21.25 -19.74
N VAL A 31 4.28 -20.35 -19.13
CA VAL A 31 4.35 -18.94 -19.53
C VAL A 31 4.89 -18.80 -20.95
N SER A 32 5.93 -19.54 -21.28
CA SER A 32 6.57 -19.50 -22.60
C SER A 32 5.70 -20.07 -23.71
N GLN A 33 4.71 -20.93 -23.42
CA GLN A 33 3.89 -21.57 -24.44
C GLN A 33 2.50 -20.96 -24.54
N ASN A 34 1.89 -20.60 -23.41
CA ASN A 34 0.45 -20.31 -23.35
C ASN A 34 0.12 -18.88 -22.90
N LEU A 35 1.08 -18.11 -22.38
CA LEU A 35 0.79 -16.83 -21.72
C LEU A 35 1.67 -15.66 -22.20
N ARG A 36 2.30 -15.79 -23.40
CA ARG A 36 3.14 -14.72 -23.97
C ARG A 36 2.36 -13.48 -24.41
N ASP A 37 1.06 -13.64 -24.66
CA ASP A 37 0.14 -12.59 -25.07
C ASP A 37 -0.22 -11.63 -23.91
N LYS A 38 0.07 -12.01 -22.66
CA LYS A 38 -0.41 -11.27 -21.49
C LYS A 38 0.53 -10.16 -21.08
N THR A 39 -0.05 -9.04 -20.65
CA THR A 39 0.70 -7.98 -19.98
C THR A 39 1.28 -8.50 -18.66
N TYR A 40 2.38 -7.90 -18.20
CA TYR A 40 3.03 -8.28 -16.93
C TYR A 40 2.02 -8.35 -15.76
N THR A 41 1.16 -7.34 -15.63
CA THR A 41 0.15 -7.30 -14.57
C THR A 41 -0.94 -8.36 -14.76
N GLY A 42 -1.42 -8.56 -15.99
CA GLY A 42 -2.43 -9.56 -16.29
C GLY A 42 -1.95 -10.98 -16.06
N LEU A 43 -0.67 -11.25 -16.35
CA LEU A 43 -0.02 -12.54 -16.11
C LEU A 43 -0.02 -12.90 -14.63
N TRP A 44 0.54 -12.04 -13.79
CA TRP A 44 0.64 -12.32 -12.35
C TRP A 44 -0.72 -12.30 -11.66
N GLN A 45 -1.64 -11.43 -12.08
CA GLN A 45 -3.01 -11.43 -11.57
C GLN A 45 -3.70 -12.77 -11.86
N MET A 46 -3.54 -13.31 -13.06
CA MET A 46 -4.09 -14.61 -13.43
C MET A 46 -3.48 -15.74 -12.59
N LEU A 47 -2.15 -15.84 -12.55
CA LEU A 47 -1.45 -16.91 -11.83
C LEU A 47 -1.72 -16.90 -10.32
N LEU A 48 -1.85 -15.72 -9.71
CA LEU A 48 -2.07 -15.59 -8.27
C LEU A 48 -3.54 -15.74 -7.84
N THR A 49 -4.49 -15.61 -8.77
CA THR A 49 -5.93 -15.53 -8.43
C THR A 49 -6.75 -16.68 -9.01
N LYS A 50 -6.37 -17.25 -10.16
CA LYS A 50 -7.17 -18.26 -10.87
C LYS A 50 -6.69 -19.67 -10.53
N ASP A 51 -7.64 -20.54 -10.20
CA ASP A 51 -7.43 -21.98 -10.17
C ASP A 51 -7.41 -22.54 -11.62
N PRO A 52 -6.61 -23.58 -11.89
CA PRO A 52 -5.82 -24.38 -10.95
C PRO A 52 -4.42 -23.81 -10.64
N TYR A 53 -3.97 -22.76 -11.34
CA TYR A 53 -2.59 -22.25 -11.27
C TYR A 53 -2.17 -21.87 -9.84
N LYS A 54 -3.05 -21.23 -9.08
CA LYS A 54 -2.77 -20.84 -7.69
C LYS A 54 -2.42 -22.05 -6.80
N GLN A 55 -3.06 -23.19 -7.02
CA GLN A 55 -2.85 -24.41 -6.24
C GLN A 55 -1.66 -25.22 -6.75
N GLU A 56 -1.55 -25.37 -8.07
CA GLU A 56 -0.48 -26.15 -8.71
C GLU A 56 0.90 -25.55 -8.47
N TYR A 57 1.00 -24.22 -8.45
CA TYR A 57 2.26 -23.48 -8.31
C TYR A 57 2.36 -22.75 -6.97
N LYS A 58 1.67 -23.21 -5.93
CA LYS A 58 1.53 -22.48 -4.66
C LYS A 58 2.86 -22.09 -4.03
N ASN A 59 3.89 -22.95 -4.13
CA ASN A 59 5.15 -22.74 -3.42
C ASN A 59 5.99 -21.67 -4.12
N ILE A 60 6.10 -21.74 -5.46
CA ILE A 60 6.81 -20.72 -6.23
C ILE A 60 6.04 -19.39 -6.26
N LEU A 61 4.70 -19.43 -6.31
CA LEU A 61 3.88 -18.23 -6.31
C LEU A 61 3.96 -17.46 -5.00
N GLU A 62 4.15 -18.14 -3.87
CA GLU A 62 4.39 -17.47 -2.60
C GLU A 62 5.71 -16.68 -2.61
N LEU A 63 6.77 -17.24 -3.19
CA LEU A 63 8.03 -16.53 -3.38
C LEU A 63 7.87 -15.33 -4.32
N VAL A 64 7.12 -15.50 -5.41
CA VAL A 64 6.84 -14.42 -6.35
C VAL A 64 6.08 -13.27 -5.67
N LYS A 65 5.09 -13.54 -4.82
CA LYS A 65 4.40 -12.48 -4.07
C LYS A 65 5.36 -11.61 -3.27
N ILE A 66 6.34 -12.23 -2.60
CA ILE A 66 7.36 -11.51 -1.84
C ILE A 66 8.19 -10.64 -2.80
N MET A 67 8.69 -11.22 -3.89
CA MET A 67 9.49 -10.51 -4.88
C MET A 67 8.74 -9.33 -5.52
N LEU A 68 7.43 -9.43 -5.71
CA LEU A 68 6.60 -8.36 -6.27
C LEU A 68 6.42 -7.17 -5.32
N VAL A 69 6.59 -7.36 -4.01
CA VAL A 69 6.46 -6.30 -3.00
C VAL A 69 7.82 -5.68 -2.64
N LEU A 70 8.93 -6.35 -2.94
CA LEU A 70 10.26 -5.82 -2.64
C LEU A 70 10.54 -4.53 -3.44
N PRO A 71 10.98 -3.45 -2.78
CA PRO A 71 11.37 -2.24 -3.46
C PRO A 71 12.61 -2.51 -4.33
N ILE A 72 12.46 -2.32 -5.64
CA ILE A 72 13.52 -2.58 -6.62
C ILE A 72 14.62 -1.49 -6.58
N SER A 73 14.33 -0.33 -5.98
CA SER A 73 15.25 0.82 -5.97
C SER A 73 15.23 1.58 -4.64
N ALA A 74 16.42 1.99 -4.21
CA ALA A 74 16.62 2.91 -3.09
C ALA A 74 15.91 4.27 -3.29
N ALA A 75 15.61 4.65 -4.53
CA ALA A 75 14.87 5.89 -4.84
C ALA A 75 13.49 5.94 -4.15
N GLN A 76 12.85 4.79 -3.88
CA GLN A 76 11.61 4.74 -3.11
C GLN A 76 11.84 5.17 -1.65
N CYS A 77 12.91 4.65 -1.04
CA CYS A 77 13.31 5.00 0.31
C CYS A 77 13.73 6.48 0.39
N GLU A 78 14.50 6.97 -0.58
CA GLU A 78 14.93 8.38 -0.67
C GLU A 78 13.73 9.33 -0.75
N ARG A 79 12.68 8.98 -1.50
CA ARG A 79 11.43 9.74 -1.52
C ARG A 79 10.75 9.77 -0.16
N GLY A 80 10.73 8.63 0.55
CA GLY A 80 10.22 8.55 1.92
C GLY A 80 10.98 9.46 2.88
N PHE A 81 12.31 9.46 2.84
CA PHE A 81 13.14 10.34 3.66
C PHE A 81 12.95 11.82 3.30
N SER A 82 12.83 12.15 2.01
CA SER A 82 12.54 13.51 1.56
C SER A 82 11.18 14.00 2.09
N ALA A 83 10.14 13.15 2.01
CA ALA A 83 8.83 13.46 2.58
C ALA A 83 8.91 13.66 4.10
N GLN A 84 9.62 12.78 4.81
CA GLN A 84 9.84 12.91 6.24
C GLN A 84 10.56 14.21 6.61
N ASN A 85 11.60 14.60 5.88
CA ASN A 85 12.34 15.85 6.11
C ASN A 85 11.46 17.10 5.89
N ARG A 86 10.51 17.05 4.94
CA ARG A 86 9.53 18.12 4.74
C ARG A 86 8.52 18.20 5.90
N ILE A 87 8.13 17.05 6.45
CA ILE A 87 7.17 16.96 7.56
C ILE A 87 7.81 17.36 8.89
N LYS A 88 8.98 16.80 9.21
CA LYS A 88 9.79 17.13 10.39
C LYS A 88 10.92 18.07 9.99
N ASN A 89 10.58 19.34 9.96
CA ASN A 89 11.56 20.41 9.80
C ASN A 89 11.87 21.05 11.17
N SER A 90 12.78 22.02 11.19
CA SER A 90 13.26 22.66 12.43
C SER A 90 12.14 23.26 13.29
N THR A 91 11.06 23.74 12.66
CA THR A 91 9.90 24.33 13.35
C THR A 91 8.84 23.30 13.76
N ARG A 92 8.90 22.07 13.21
CA ARG A 92 7.97 20.95 13.48
C ARG A 92 8.70 19.71 13.99
N SER A 93 9.71 19.90 14.82
CA SER A 93 10.58 18.82 15.30
C SER A 93 9.92 17.91 16.35
N SER A 94 8.91 18.41 17.06
CA SER A 94 8.25 17.73 18.20
C SER A 94 7.05 16.84 17.83
N LEU A 95 6.94 16.39 16.58
CA LEU A 95 5.89 15.46 16.17
C LEU A 95 6.15 14.05 16.73
N ALA A 96 5.10 13.43 17.26
CA ALA A 96 5.12 12.03 17.65
C ALA A 96 5.48 11.13 16.45
N VAL A 97 6.11 9.99 16.73
CA VAL A 97 6.53 9.05 15.69
C VAL A 97 5.33 8.55 14.88
N SER A 98 4.28 8.09 15.56
CA SER A 98 3.04 7.62 14.90
C SER A 98 2.42 8.68 13.99
N THR A 99 2.34 9.94 14.44
CA THR A 99 1.83 11.04 13.62
C THR A 99 2.73 11.33 12.42
N THR A 100 4.05 11.18 12.59
CA THR A 100 4.99 11.36 11.48
C THR A 100 4.81 10.24 10.44
N GLU A 101 4.67 9.00 10.88
CA GLU A 101 4.40 7.86 10.01
C GLU A 101 3.11 8.04 9.22
N ASP A 102 2.01 8.41 9.89
CA ASP A 102 0.72 8.68 9.24
C ASP A 102 0.86 9.77 8.17
N LEU A 103 1.56 10.87 8.46
CA LEU A 103 1.77 11.97 7.52
C LEU A 103 2.67 11.58 6.35
N VAL A 104 3.68 10.74 6.57
CA VAL A 104 4.53 10.20 5.51
C VAL A 104 3.71 9.29 4.59
N TRP A 105 2.88 8.41 5.15
CA TRP A 105 1.97 7.56 4.38
C TRP A 105 1.00 8.38 3.52
N ILE A 106 0.36 9.39 4.10
CA ILE A 106 -0.51 10.32 3.36
C ILE A 106 0.27 11.03 2.26
N SER A 107 1.51 11.47 2.54
CA SER A 107 2.33 12.18 1.54
C SER A 107 2.82 11.29 0.39
N LEU A 108 2.92 9.97 0.59
CA LEU A 108 3.43 9.04 -0.42
C LEU A 108 2.31 8.37 -1.22
N GLU A 109 1.24 7.95 -0.54
CA GLU A 109 0.18 7.10 -1.09
C GLU A 109 -1.21 7.75 -1.07
N GLY A 110 -1.32 8.95 -0.50
CA GLY A 110 -2.58 9.68 -0.45
C GLY A 110 -3.05 10.14 -1.84
N PRO A 111 -4.35 10.42 -2.00
CA PRO A 111 -4.87 11.04 -3.22
C PRO A 111 -4.28 12.43 -3.42
N SER A 112 -4.37 12.96 -4.64
CA SER A 112 -4.00 14.35 -4.88
C SER A 112 -4.92 15.30 -4.09
N VAL A 113 -4.52 16.56 -3.95
CA VAL A 113 -5.33 17.54 -3.19
C VAL A 113 -6.70 17.75 -3.85
N GLU A 114 -6.75 17.67 -5.18
CA GLU A 114 -7.96 17.82 -5.99
C GLU A 114 -8.91 16.62 -5.85
N GLU A 115 -8.36 15.42 -5.63
CA GLU A 115 -9.12 14.18 -5.48
C GLU A 115 -9.47 13.85 -4.02
N PHE A 116 -8.93 14.61 -3.06
CA PHE A 116 -9.14 14.37 -1.64
C PHE A 116 -10.52 14.84 -1.19
N ASP A 117 -11.34 13.90 -0.70
CA ASP A 117 -12.60 14.20 -0.02
C ASP A 117 -12.35 14.47 1.49
N PRO A 118 -12.51 15.72 1.96
CA PRO A 118 -12.29 16.06 3.37
C PRO A 118 -13.45 15.64 4.28
N THR A 119 -14.62 15.33 3.73
CA THR A 119 -15.88 15.14 4.50
C THR A 119 -15.74 14.11 5.63
N PRO A 120 -15.18 12.91 5.40
CA PRO A 120 -15.06 11.90 6.45
C PRO A 120 -14.13 12.33 7.59
N ALA A 121 -13.07 13.10 7.26
CA ALA A 121 -12.12 13.60 8.24
C ALA A 121 -12.73 14.71 9.10
N VAL A 122 -13.50 15.62 8.48
CA VAL A 122 -14.21 16.70 9.16
C VAL A 122 -15.29 16.14 10.09
N ASP A 123 -16.11 15.20 9.61
CA ASP A 123 -17.16 14.57 10.43
C ASP A 123 -16.57 13.87 11.64
N ARG A 124 -15.48 13.12 11.45
CA ARG A 124 -14.76 12.47 12.55
C ARG A 124 -14.18 13.48 13.53
N TRP A 125 -13.68 14.61 13.04
CA TRP A 125 -13.13 15.67 13.89
C TRP A 125 -14.23 16.33 14.74
N LEU A 126 -15.36 16.69 14.13
CA LEU A 126 -16.50 17.33 14.78
C LEU A 126 -17.18 16.42 15.82
N THR A 127 -17.24 15.11 15.55
CA THR A 127 -17.83 14.11 16.46
C THR A 127 -16.86 13.64 17.54
N SER A 128 -15.56 13.96 17.45
CA SER A 128 -14.57 13.55 18.45
C SER A 128 -14.78 14.26 19.79
N LYS A 129 -14.78 13.50 20.89
CA LYS A 129 -14.90 14.02 22.27
C LYS A 129 -13.59 14.65 22.81
N ARG A 130 -12.60 14.93 21.95
CA ARG A 130 -11.37 15.60 22.39
C ARG A 130 -11.75 17.01 22.85
N ALA A 131 -11.19 17.42 24.00
CA ALA A 131 -11.37 18.78 24.50
C ALA A 131 -11.00 19.77 23.38
N ARG A 132 -12.02 20.44 22.82
CA ARG A 132 -11.81 21.61 21.97
C ARG A 132 -11.00 22.59 22.83
N ARG A 133 -9.98 23.23 22.24
CA ARG A 133 -9.27 24.29 22.99
C ARG A 133 -10.36 25.23 23.53
N PRO A 134 -10.40 25.53 24.84
CA PRO A 134 -11.53 26.22 25.48
C PRO A 134 -11.90 27.57 24.87
N ASP A 135 -11.07 28.13 23.99
CA ASP A 135 -11.19 29.47 23.45
C ASP A 135 -11.27 29.54 21.90
N TYR A 136 -11.56 28.43 21.22
CA TYR A 136 -11.82 28.46 19.78
C TYR A 136 -13.30 28.78 19.51
N LYS A 137 -13.62 30.06 19.31
CA LYS A 137 -14.90 30.48 18.72
C LYS A 137 -14.89 30.14 17.24
N SER A 138 -15.73 29.19 16.80
CA SER A 138 -15.95 28.93 15.38
C SER A 138 -16.62 30.15 14.75
N CYS A 139 -15.90 30.89 13.90
CA CYS A 139 -16.46 32.00 13.12
C CYS A 139 -17.30 31.52 11.91
N TRP A 140 -17.77 30.27 11.93
CA TRP A 140 -18.41 29.60 10.80
C TRP A 140 -19.94 29.66 10.84
N ASP A 141 -20.52 30.27 11.87
CA ASP A 141 -21.98 30.43 11.98
C ASP A 141 -22.55 31.44 10.97
N ASP A 142 -21.70 32.22 10.28
CA ASP A 142 -22.12 33.22 9.29
C ASP A 142 -22.14 32.73 7.83
N ILE A 143 -21.69 31.50 7.52
CA ILE A 143 -21.56 31.02 6.12
C ILE A 143 -22.66 30.04 5.70
N LEU A 144 -23.47 29.51 6.62
CA LEU A 144 -24.57 28.58 6.30
C LEU A 144 -25.97 29.23 6.28
N CYS A 145 -26.04 30.56 6.28
CA CYS A 145 -27.28 31.31 6.05
C CYS A 145 -27.24 32.11 4.75
N VAL A 146 -27.11 31.44 3.59
CA VAL A 146 -27.65 31.88 2.30
C VAL A 146 -28.17 30.66 1.53
#